data_AF-A0A660TAH6-F1
#
_entry.id   AF-A0A660TAH6-F1
#
_cell.length_a   1.000
_cell.length_b   1.000
_cell.length_c   1.000
_cell.angle_alpha   90.00
_cell.angle_beta   90.00
_cell.angle_gamma   90.00
#
_symmetry.space_group_name_H-M   'P 1'
#
loop_
_entity.id
_entity.type
_entity.pdbx_description
1 polymer ?
#
loop_
_entity_poly.entity_id
_entity_poly.type
_entity_poly.pdbx_seq_one_letter_code
_entity_poly.pdbx_strand_id
1 'polypeptide(L)'
;MLIKHVTWWMFFILLLLFPSLLIFPMGSRENIINGNNLYKEGNFEDAVLEYTEGLTKKSDYDLYYNRGVSNYKLGQFDKSFSDFEDAATYANTNKDQIKAVYNAGNSNFMMAETVKTENPGQAVDYYSKSVFQFERVLELDPDNADASYNLELSRLRLDEIKQQENEEQQEGDQQSDNESEDGQQDGEKQKSQDGSQQEDQQQQQQDQQQQQQDQQQDQQQNQEAAENSESSYLSKDISPEDILNEEARREEAVQLIISSGSGETVDKDW
;
A
#
# COMPACT_ATOMS: atom_id res chain seq x y z
N MET A 1 -73.86 -40.45 -6.98
CA MET A 1 -72.54 -40.93 -7.45
C MET A 1 -71.69 -39.85 -8.13
N LEU A 2 -71.95 -38.55 -7.96
CA LEU A 2 -71.20 -37.48 -8.66
C LEU A 2 -70.17 -36.72 -7.78
N ILE A 3 -70.10 -36.97 -6.48
CA ILE A 3 -69.29 -36.16 -5.55
C ILE A 3 -67.86 -36.71 -5.38
N LYS A 4 -67.59 -37.97 -5.78
CA LYS A 4 -66.29 -38.63 -5.56
C LYS A 4 -65.23 -38.35 -6.64
N HIS A 5 -65.60 -37.76 -7.78
CA HIS A 5 -64.66 -37.49 -8.88
C HIS A 5 -64.08 -36.06 -8.88
N VAL A 6 -64.75 -35.09 -8.25
CA VAL A 6 -64.31 -33.69 -8.19
C VAL A 6 -63.18 -33.48 -7.19
N THR A 7 -63.14 -34.28 -6.12
CA THR A 7 -62.10 -34.19 -5.07
C THR A 7 -60.74 -34.71 -5.51
N TRP A 8 -60.68 -35.59 -6.53
CA TRP A 8 -59.42 -36.07 -7.09
C TRP A 8 -58.75 -35.05 -8.03
N TRP A 9 -59.55 -34.28 -8.78
CA TRP A 9 -59.03 -33.23 -9.66
C TRP A 9 -58.52 -32.00 -8.90
N MET A 10 -59.13 -31.64 -7.76
CA MET A 10 -58.61 -30.56 -6.90
C MET A 10 -57.31 -30.94 -6.17
N PHE A 11 -57.05 -32.23 -5.94
CA PHE A 11 -55.76 -32.69 -5.39
C PHE A 11 -54.63 -32.69 -6.44
N PHE A 12 -54.96 -32.90 -7.72
CA PHE A 12 -53.99 -32.86 -8.81
C PHE A 12 -53.58 -31.45 -9.23
N ILE A 13 -54.45 -30.45 -9.04
CA ILE A 13 -54.15 -29.03 -9.35
C ILE A 13 -53.25 -28.39 -8.29
N LEU A 14 -53.25 -28.88 -7.04
CA LEU A 14 -52.36 -28.38 -5.99
C LEU A 14 -50.89 -28.81 -6.17
N LEU A 15 -50.64 -29.87 -6.94
CA LEU A 15 -49.30 -30.43 -7.18
C LEU A 15 -48.58 -29.79 -8.39
N LEU A 16 -49.30 -28.97 -9.17
CA LEU A 16 -48.77 -28.24 -10.33
C LEU A 16 -48.51 -26.74 -10.05
N LEU A 17 -48.77 -26.27 -8.82
CA LEU A 17 -48.49 -24.89 -8.38
C LEU A 17 -47.23 -24.75 -7.52
N PHE A 18 -46.43 -25.82 -7.37
CA PHE A 18 -45.21 -25.82 -6.57
C PHE A 18 -44.08 -26.67 -7.20
N PRO A 19 -43.55 -26.25 -8.37
CA PRO A 19 -42.10 -26.37 -8.52
C PRO A 19 -41.54 -25.10 -9.18
N SER A 20 -41.57 -23.98 -8.46
CA SER A 20 -40.81 -22.78 -8.87
C SER A 20 -40.11 -22.06 -7.71
N LEU A 21 -40.29 -22.52 -6.47
CA LEU A 21 -39.49 -22.07 -5.34
C LEU A 21 -38.59 -23.22 -4.93
N LEU A 22 -37.33 -23.15 -5.33
CA LEU A 22 -36.13 -23.51 -4.58
C LEU A 22 -34.93 -23.43 -5.53
N ILE A 23 -34.78 -22.30 -6.25
CA ILE A 23 -33.44 -21.85 -6.61
C ILE A 23 -32.92 -21.24 -5.31
N PHE A 24 -32.35 -22.06 -4.43
CA PHE A 24 -31.43 -21.51 -3.44
C PHE A 24 -30.28 -20.95 -4.28
N PRO A 25 -30.01 -19.63 -4.29
CA PRO A 25 -28.75 -19.18 -4.82
C PRO A 25 -27.68 -19.96 -4.07
N MET A 26 -26.87 -20.76 -4.78
CA MET A 26 -25.62 -21.23 -4.20
C MET A 26 -24.90 -19.96 -3.77
N GLY A 27 -24.88 -19.73 -2.45
CA GLY A 27 -24.45 -18.47 -1.91
C GLY A 27 -23.01 -18.20 -2.31
N SER A 28 -22.64 -16.92 -2.39
CA SER A 28 -21.26 -16.46 -2.53
C SER A 28 -20.26 -17.13 -1.57
N ARG A 29 -20.75 -17.75 -0.49
CA ARG A 29 -19.99 -18.52 0.49
C ARG A 29 -19.13 -19.63 -0.10
N GLU A 30 -19.58 -20.34 -1.13
CA GLU A 30 -18.75 -21.39 -1.75
C GLU A 30 -17.52 -20.77 -2.43
N ASN A 31 -17.71 -19.68 -3.18
CA ASN A 31 -16.62 -18.94 -3.80
C ASN A 31 -15.66 -18.32 -2.78
N ILE A 32 -16.17 -17.85 -1.63
CA ILE A 32 -15.31 -17.39 -0.52
C ILE A 32 -14.41 -18.54 -0.04
N ILE A 33 -14.98 -19.73 0.19
CA ILE A 33 -14.21 -20.89 0.69
C ILE A 33 -13.17 -21.34 -0.34
N ASN A 34 -13.55 -21.48 -1.60
CA ASN A 34 -12.65 -21.93 -2.67
C ASN A 34 -11.54 -20.91 -2.91
N GLY A 35 -11.90 -19.62 -3.03
CA GLY A 35 -10.93 -18.53 -3.17
C GLY A 35 -9.96 -18.46 -1.99
N ASN A 36 -10.45 -18.63 -0.75
CA ASN A 36 -9.59 -18.63 0.43
C ASN A 36 -8.61 -19.81 0.43
N ASN A 37 -9.02 -20.99 -0.04
CA ASN A 37 -8.14 -22.15 -0.15
C ASN A 37 -7.06 -21.90 -1.21
N LEU A 38 -7.43 -21.39 -2.39
CA LEU A 38 -6.47 -21.03 -3.45
C LEU A 38 -5.47 -19.97 -2.97
N TYR A 39 -5.94 -18.96 -2.23
CA TYR A 39 -5.06 -17.96 -1.63
C TYR A 39 -4.05 -18.60 -0.67
N LYS A 40 -4.50 -19.49 0.22
CA LYS A 40 -3.62 -20.20 1.16
C LYS A 40 -2.56 -21.05 0.45
N GLU A 41 -2.87 -21.54 -0.74
CA GLU A 41 -1.94 -22.28 -1.60
C GLU A 41 -0.99 -21.37 -2.39
N GLY A 42 -1.15 -20.04 -2.33
CA GLY A 42 -0.39 -19.06 -3.10
C GLY A 42 -0.90 -18.86 -4.54
N ASN A 43 -2.01 -19.49 -4.91
CA ASN A 43 -2.62 -19.40 -6.23
C ASN A 43 -3.52 -18.15 -6.29
N PHE A 44 -2.92 -16.97 -6.24
CA PHE A 44 -3.63 -15.70 -6.09
C PHE A 44 -4.50 -15.34 -7.31
N GLU A 45 -4.05 -15.67 -8.53
CA GLU A 45 -4.84 -15.44 -9.75
C GLU A 45 -6.14 -16.24 -9.75
N ASP A 46 -6.06 -17.52 -9.40
CA ASP A 46 -7.23 -18.39 -9.32
C ASP A 46 -8.15 -17.97 -8.16
N ALA A 47 -7.58 -17.51 -7.05
CA ALA A 47 -8.35 -16.92 -5.95
C ALA A 47 -9.15 -15.69 -6.43
N VAL A 48 -8.53 -14.79 -7.19
CA VAL A 48 -9.20 -13.62 -7.79
C VAL A 48 -10.36 -14.05 -8.70
N LEU A 49 -10.20 -15.12 -9.47
CA LEU A 49 -11.27 -15.65 -10.33
C LEU A 49 -12.45 -16.17 -9.51
N GLU A 50 -12.20 -16.96 -8.45
CA GLU A 50 -13.24 -17.45 -7.55
C GLU A 50 -14.01 -16.31 -6.88
N TYR A 51 -13.32 -15.32 -6.32
CA TYR A 51 -13.99 -14.18 -5.70
C TYR A 51 -14.78 -13.37 -6.72
N THR A 52 -14.25 -13.21 -7.95
CA THR A 52 -14.95 -12.53 -9.03
C THR A 52 -16.23 -13.25 -9.41
N GLU A 53 -16.22 -14.58 -9.51
CA GLU A 53 -17.43 -15.37 -9.73
C GLU A 53 -18.43 -15.17 -8.57
N GLY A 54 -17.96 -15.20 -7.32
CA GLY A 54 -18.79 -14.91 -6.15
C GLY A 54 -19.49 -13.55 -6.24
N LEU A 55 -18.76 -12.51 -6.69
CA LEU A 55 -19.29 -11.15 -6.83
C LEU A 55 -20.35 -11.04 -7.93
N THR A 56 -20.35 -11.93 -8.93
CA THR A 56 -21.46 -12.00 -9.91
C THR A 56 -22.77 -12.47 -9.30
N LYS A 57 -22.71 -13.20 -8.18
CA LYS A 57 -23.88 -13.76 -7.48
C LYS A 57 -24.41 -12.78 -6.44
N LYS A 58 -23.51 -12.15 -5.67
CA LYS A 58 -23.84 -11.19 -4.62
C LYS A 58 -22.63 -10.30 -4.29
N SER A 59 -22.83 -8.99 -4.32
CA SER A 59 -21.90 -8.03 -3.71
C SER A 59 -21.80 -8.26 -2.20
N ASP A 60 -20.57 -8.49 -1.71
CA ASP A 60 -20.32 -8.92 -0.34
C ASP A 60 -18.95 -8.43 0.13
N TYR A 61 -18.87 -7.97 1.38
CA TYR A 61 -17.64 -7.49 1.99
C TYR A 61 -16.49 -8.50 1.85
N ASP A 62 -16.72 -9.78 2.22
CA ASP A 62 -15.66 -10.78 2.26
C ASP A 62 -15.10 -11.04 0.86
N LEU A 63 -15.96 -11.04 -0.15
CA LEU A 63 -15.56 -11.25 -1.54
C LEU A 63 -14.71 -10.10 -2.07
N TYR A 64 -15.15 -8.85 -1.85
CA TYR A 64 -14.37 -7.67 -2.27
C TYR A 64 -13.05 -7.60 -1.50
N TYR A 65 -13.10 -7.74 -0.18
CA TYR A 65 -11.92 -7.68 0.66
C TYR A 65 -10.89 -8.75 0.26
N ASN A 66 -11.29 -10.02 0.16
CA ASN A 66 -10.35 -11.10 -0.17
C ASN A 66 -9.83 -11.01 -1.61
N ARG A 67 -10.63 -10.52 -2.55
CA ARG A 67 -10.15 -10.22 -3.91
C ARG A 67 -9.13 -9.08 -3.91
N GLY A 68 -9.38 -8.03 -3.13
CA GLY A 68 -8.44 -6.93 -2.93
C GLY A 68 -7.10 -7.43 -2.38
N VAL A 69 -7.13 -8.24 -1.32
CA VAL A 69 -5.92 -8.86 -0.75
C VAL A 69 -5.17 -9.71 -1.79
N SER A 70 -5.89 -10.45 -2.63
CA SER A 70 -5.27 -11.27 -3.69
C SER A 70 -4.65 -10.41 -4.79
N ASN A 71 -5.33 -9.34 -5.21
CA ASN A 71 -4.80 -8.36 -6.15
C ASN A 71 -3.58 -7.65 -5.59
N TYR A 72 -3.54 -7.33 -4.30
CA TYR A 72 -2.37 -6.76 -3.63
C TYR A 72 -1.16 -7.69 -3.74
N LYS A 73 -1.35 -8.99 -3.43
CA LYS A 73 -0.29 -10.01 -3.55
C LYS A 73 0.23 -10.18 -4.97
N LEU A 74 -0.59 -9.89 -5.97
CA LEU A 74 -0.21 -9.91 -7.38
C LEU A 74 0.47 -8.60 -7.85
N GLY A 75 0.68 -7.63 -6.96
CA GLY A 75 1.16 -6.29 -7.33
C GLY A 75 0.15 -5.48 -8.15
N GLN A 76 -1.11 -5.91 -8.22
CA GLN A 76 -2.18 -5.25 -8.96
C GLN A 76 -2.84 -4.17 -8.09
N PHE A 77 -2.03 -3.20 -7.66
CA PHE A 77 -2.38 -2.26 -6.59
C PHE A 77 -3.59 -1.38 -6.92
N ASP A 78 -3.78 -0.94 -8.18
CA ASP A 78 -4.97 -0.20 -8.58
C ASP A 78 -6.27 -1.02 -8.41
N LYS A 79 -6.23 -2.33 -8.76
CA LYS A 79 -7.38 -3.23 -8.59
C LYS A 79 -7.63 -3.52 -7.13
N SER A 80 -6.55 -3.74 -6.38
CA SER A 80 -6.58 -3.91 -4.92
C SER A 80 -7.27 -2.73 -4.24
N PHE A 81 -6.88 -1.51 -4.60
CA PHE A 81 -7.50 -0.28 -4.11
C PHE A 81 -9.00 -0.24 -4.41
N SER A 82 -9.41 -0.49 -5.66
CA SER A 82 -10.82 -0.50 -6.05
C SER A 82 -11.63 -1.54 -5.27
N ASP A 83 -11.07 -2.73 -5.07
CA ASP A 83 -11.71 -3.79 -4.31
C ASP A 83 -11.86 -3.42 -2.83
N PHE A 84 -10.87 -2.74 -2.24
CA PHE A 84 -10.96 -2.28 -0.86
C PHE A 84 -11.95 -1.12 -0.66
N GLU A 85 -12.09 -0.21 -1.64
CA GLU A 85 -13.14 0.83 -1.59
C GLU A 85 -14.55 0.20 -1.69
N ASP A 86 -14.73 -0.81 -2.55
CA ASP A 86 -15.97 -1.57 -2.60
C ASP A 86 -16.19 -2.33 -1.27
N ALA A 87 -15.16 -2.98 -0.72
CA ALA A 87 -15.27 -3.65 0.57
C ALA A 87 -15.69 -2.67 1.68
N ALA A 88 -15.10 -1.48 1.75
CA ALA A 88 -15.49 -0.45 2.72
C ALA A 88 -16.96 -0.02 2.55
N THR A 89 -17.47 -0.02 1.31
CA THR A 89 -18.88 0.28 0.99
C THR A 89 -19.83 -0.82 1.46
N TYR A 90 -19.44 -2.09 1.35
CA TYR A 90 -20.25 -3.25 1.77
C TYR A 90 -19.96 -3.73 3.19
N ALA A 91 -19.13 -3.01 3.96
CA ALA A 91 -18.78 -3.36 5.32
C ALA A 91 -20.02 -3.39 6.24
N ASN A 92 -20.12 -4.44 7.06
CA ASN A 92 -21.22 -4.61 8.02
C ASN A 92 -20.90 -4.03 9.39
N THR A 93 -19.62 -3.75 9.66
CA THR A 93 -19.13 -3.24 10.94
C THR A 93 -18.11 -2.13 10.72
N ASN A 94 -17.95 -1.23 11.71
CA ASN A 94 -16.90 -0.23 11.68
C ASN A 94 -15.51 -0.87 11.59
N LYS A 95 -15.30 -2.03 12.24
CA LYS A 95 -14.03 -2.77 12.18
C LYS A 95 -13.70 -3.20 10.76
N ASP A 96 -14.69 -3.72 10.03
CA ASP A 96 -14.52 -4.15 8.63
C ASP A 96 -14.27 -2.95 7.71
N GLN A 97 -14.98 -1.84 7.95
CA GLN A 97 -14.77 -0.60 7.22
C GLN A 97 -13.35 -0.05 7.45
N ILE A 98 -12.89 0.03 8.71
CA ILE A 98 -11.53 0.47 9.06
C ILE A 98 -10.47 -0.37 8.34
N LYS A 99 -10.60 -1.70 8.38
CA LYS A 99 -9.66 -2.60 7.71
C LYS A 99 -9.59 -2.38 6.20
N ALA A 100 -10.75 -2.24 5.55
CA ALA A 100 -10.82 -2.01 4.12
C ALA A 100 -10.20 -0.66 3.74
N VAL A 101 -10.53 0.40 4.46
CA VAL A 101 -9.96 1.74 4.23
C VAL A 101 -8.44 1.75 4.48
N TYR A 102 -7.97 1.11 5.54
CA TYR A 102 -6.53 0.97 5.82
C TYR A 102 -5.79 0.27 4.67
N ASN A 103 -6.31 -0.86 4.18
CA ASN A 103 -5.70 -1.59 3.07
C ASN A 103 -5.81 -0.86 1.71
N ALA A 104 -6.82 0.00 1.54
CA ALA A 104 -6.90 0.92 0.40
C ALA A 104 -5.76 1.96 0.45
N GLY A 105 -5.40 2.43 1.65
CA GLY A 105 -4.21 3.26 1.89
C GLY A 105 -2.92 2.54 1.48
N ASN A 106 -2.70 1.34 2.03
CA ASN A 106 -1.53 0.50 1.69
C ASN A 106 -1.42 0.23 0.18
N SER A 107 -2.54 -0.02 -0.50
CA SER A 107 -2.55 -0.26 -1.95
C SER A 107 -2.06 0.97 -2.73
N ASN A 108 -2.49 2.18 -2.35
CA ASN A 108 -2.01 3.40 -2.98
C ASN A 108 -0.54 3.67 -2.63
N PHE A 109 -0.13 3.42 -1.39
CA PHE A 109 1.28 3.55 -0.98
C PHE A 109 2.19 2.69 -1.86
N MET A 110 1.86 1.40 -2.00
CA MET A 110 2.66 0.50 -2.83
C MET A 110 2.64 0.90 -4.30
N MET A 111 1.51 1.37 -4.83
CA MET A 111 1.46 1.88 -6.20
C MET A 111 2.41 3.09 -6.37
N ALA A 112 2.44 4.00 -5.41
CA ALA A 112 3.38 5.11 -5.41
C ALA A 112 4.83 4.62 -5.39
N GLU A 113 5.16 3.67 -4.51
CA GLU A 113 6.49 3.06 -4.43
C GLU A 113 6.92 2.40 -5.76
N THR A 114 5.99 1.77 -6.51
CA THR A 114 6.32 1.17 -7.82
C THR A 114 6.62 2.19 -8.90
N VAL A 115 5.97 3.36 -8.87
CA VAL A 115 6.09 4.35 -9.95
C VAL A 115 7.00 5.52 -9.60
N LYS A 116 7.46 5.66 -8.34
CA LYS A 116 8.19 6.85 -7.87
C LYS A 116 9.45 7.17 -8.66
N THR A 117 10.16 6.17 -9.17
CA THR A 117 11.39 6.37 -9.94
C THR A 117 11.12 6.68 -11.41
N GLU A 118 10.08 6.07 -12.00
CA GLU A 118 9.76 6.22 -13.42
C GLU A 118 8.83 7.40 -13.69
N ASN A 119 7.97 7.71 -12.73
CA ASN A 119 6.95 8.76 -12.80
C ASN A 119 6.69 9.38 -11.41
N PRO A 120 7.60 10.24 -10.92
CA PRO A 120 7.48 10.87 -9.61
C PRO A 120 6.17 11.64 -9.42
N GLY A 121 5.69 12.33 -10.46
CA GLY A 121 4.42 13.04 -10.42
C GLY A 121 3.21 12.12 -10.20
N GLN A 122 3.22 10.91 -10.78
CA GLN A 122 2.19 9.92 -10.51
C GLN A 122 2.32 9.33 -9.11
N ALA A 123 3.55 9.14 -8.59
CA ALA A 123 3.74 8.72 -7.21
C ALA A 123 3.21 9.75 -6.21
N VAL A 124 3.34 11.05 -6.49
CA VAL A 124 2.73 12.11 -5.66
C VAL A 124 1.21 11.96 -5.56
N ASP A 125 0.53 11.66 -6.66
CA ASP A 125 -0.93 11.42 -6.65
C ASP A 125 -1.28 10.20 -5.78
N TYR A 126 -0.55 9.10 -5.91
CA TYR A 126 -0.79 7.89 -5.13
C TYR A 126 -0.44 8.04 -3.65
N TYR A 127 0.68 8.66 -3.28
CA TYR A 127 0.95 8.94 -1.86
C TYR A 127 -0.10 9.90 -1.27
N SER A 128 -0.59 10.86 -2.04
CA SER A 128 -1.68 11.74 -1.58
C SER A 128 -2.97 10.97 -1.31
N LYS A 129 -3.31 10.00 -2.17
CA LYS A 129 -4.43 9.08 -1.92
C LYS A 129 -4.19 8.20 -0.70
N SER A 130 -2.96 7.72 -0.49
CA SER A 130 -2.56 6.96 0.69
C SER A 130 -2.79 7.76 1.98
N VAL A 131 -2.28 9.00 2.03
CA VAL A 131 -2.51 9.96 3.13
C VAL A 131 -4.00 10.10 3.43
N PHE A 132 -4.80 10.38 2.41
CA PHE A 132 -6.25 10.54 2.57
C PHE A 132 -6.92 9.30 3.18
N GLN A 133 -6.52 8.09 2.78
CA GLN A 133 -7.11 6.87 3.32
C GLN A 133 -6.68 6.63 4.78
N PHE A 134 -5.43 6.88 5.16
CA PHE A 134 -5.04 6.75 6.56
C PHE A 134 -5.67 7.82 7.47
N GLU A 135 -5.86 9.05 6.97
CA GLU A 135 -6.64 10.06 7.68
C GLU A 135 -8.07 9.57 7.95
N ARG A 136 -8.72 8.95 6.95
CA ARG A 136 -10.04 8.32 7.14
C ARG A 136 -10.03 7.20 8.17
N VAL A 137 -8.95 6.41 8.27
CA VAL A 137 -8.83 5.40 9.34
C VAL A 137 -8.80 6.09 10.70
N LEU A 138 -8.00 7.15 10.87
CA LEU A 138 -7.89 7.88 12.13
C LEU A 138 -9.16 8.68 12.50
N GLU A 139 -10.00 9.04 11.51
CA GLU A 139 -11.34 9.57 11.77
C GLU A 139 -12.27 8.51 12.40
N LEU A 140 -12.12 7.24 12.00
CA LEU A 140 -12.94 6.12 12.49
C LEU A 140 -12.39 5.49 13.77
N ASP A 141 -11.06 5.48 13.92
CA ASP A 141 -10.29 4.91 15.02
C ASP A 141 -9.08 5.79 15.34
N PRO A 142 -9.25 6.84 16.17
CA PRO A 142 -8.19 7.82 16.46
C PRO A 142 -6.94 7.25 17.13
N ASP A 143 -7.05 6.08 17.78
CA ASP A 143 -5.96 5.42 18.49
C ASP A 143 -5.24 4.36 17.62
N ASN A 144 -5.53 4.30 16.32
CA ASN A 144 -4.94 3.35 15.40
C ASN A 144 -3.45 3.68 15.12
N ALA A 145 -2.55 3.05 15.87
CA ALA A 145 -1.12 3.31 15.77
C ALA A 145 -0.55 3.02 14.38
N ASP A 146 -0.97 1.92 13.75
CA ASP A 146 -0.48 1.49 12.43
C ASP A 146 -0.87 2.52 11.36
N ALA A 147 -2.11 3.03 11.38
CA ALA A 147 -2.56 4.06 10.46
C ALA A 147 -1.86 5.40 10.70
N SER A 148 -1.63 5.78 11.97
CA SER A 148 -0.87 6.99 12.29
C SER A 148 0.56 6.90 11.77
N TYR A 149 1.20 5.74 11.89
CA TYR A 149 2.54 5.53 11.36
C TYR A 149 2.56 5.62 9.82
N ASN A 150 1.68 4.88 9.14
CA ASN A 150 1.65 4.86 7.68
C ASN A 150 1.24 6.22 7.07
N LEU A 151 0.44 7.01 7.79
CA LEU A 151 0.14 8.40 7.43
C LEU A 151 1.41 9.25 7.39
N GLU A 152 2.22 9.20 8.46
CA GLU A 152 3.47 9.96 8.54
C GLU A 152 4.49 9.46 7.51
N LEU A 153 4.58 8.16 7.28
CA LEU A 153 5.42 7.60 6.22
C LEU A 153 4.99 8.09 4.82
N SER A 154 3.69 8.09 4.54
CA SER A 154 3.17 8.59 3.26
C SER A 154 3.45 10.08 3.06
N ARG A 155 3.39 10.89 4.13
CA ARG A 155 3.75 12.31 4.11
C ARG A 155 5.25 12.52 3.89
N LEU A 156 6.09 11.73 4.57
CA LEU A 156 7.53 11.77 4.39
C LEU A 156 7.92 11.52 2.93
N ARG A 157 7.35 10.47 2.30
CA ARG A 157 7.59 10.16 0.89
C ARG A 157 7.17 11.27 -0.07
N LEU A 158 6.06 11.96 0.23
CA LEU A 158 5.64 13.15 -0.54
C LEU A 158 6.66 14.27 -0.47
N ASP A 159 7.21 14.51 0.71
CA ASP A 159 8.18 15.59 0.92
C ASP A 159 9.54 15.25 0.31
N GLU A 160 9.97 13.98 0.35
CA GLU A 160 11.18 13.49 -0.33
C GLU A 160 11.13 13.75 -1.84
N ILE A 161 10.03 13.39 -2.51
CA ILE A 161 9.89 13.62 -3.97
C ILE A 161 9.94 15.12 -4.30
N LYS A 162 9.27 15.97 -3.51
CA LYS A 162 9.30 17.42 -3.72
C LYS A 162 10.68 18.02 -3.50
N GLN A 163 11.46 17.49 -2.56
CA GLN A 163 12.84 17.94 -2.34
C GLN A 163 13.72 17.59 -3.54
N GLN A 164 13.62 16.36 -4.04
CA GLN A 164 14.34 15.93 -5.24
C GLN A 164 14.00 16.81 -6.45
N GLU A 165 12.73 17.12 -6.68
CA GLU A 165 12.31 18.02 -7.76
C GLU A 165 12.91 19.43 -7.64
N ASN A 166 13.05 19.95 -6.42
CA ASN A 166 13.65 21.27 -6.19
C ASN A 166 15.17 21.28 -6.39
N GLU A 167 15.85 20.19 -6.02
CA GLU A 167 17.29 20.02 -6.23
C GLU A 167 17.64 19.92 -7.72
N GLU A 168 16.88 19.10 -8.48
CA GLU A 168 17.05 18.99 -9.94
C GLU A 168 16.82 20.33 -10.66
N GLN A 169 15.87 21.14 -10.20
CA GLN A 169 15.65 22.49 -10.74
C GLN A 169 16.82 23.44 -10.46
N GLN A 170 17.40 23.39 -9.26
CA GLN A 170 18.54 24.23 -8.90
C GLN A 170 19.82 23.85 -9.66
N GLU A 171 20.06 22.56 -9.89
CA GLU A 171 21.19 22.11 -10.72
C GLU A 171 21.01 22.51 -12.20
N GLY A 172 19.79 22.41 -12.73
CA GLY A 172 19.48 22.84 -14.10
C GLY A 172 19.72 24.33 -14.34
N ASP A 173 19.34 25.19 -13.40
CA ASP A 173 19.54 26.64 -13.49
C ASP A 173 21.04 27.02 -13.40
N GLN A 174 21.81 26.37 -12.52
CA GLN A 174 23.26 26.62 -12.40
C GLN A 174 24.05 26.20 -13.64
N GLN A 175 23.59 25.17 -14.36
CA GLN A 175 24.23 24.72 -15.59
C GLN A 175 23.92 25.64 -16.79
N SER A 176 22.75 26.29 -16.79
CA SER A 176 22.36 27.26 -17.81
C SER A 176 23.07 28.63 -17.66
N ASP A 177 23.46 28.99 -16.44
CA ASP A 177 24.27 30.20 -16.17
C ASP A 177 25.74 30.03 -16.60
N ASN A 178 26.31 28.83 -16.47
CA ASN A 178 27.69 28.54 -16.91
C ASN A 178 27.87 28.49 -18.45
N GLU A 179 26.82 28.19 -19.23
CA GLU A 179 26.88 28.29 -20.70
C GLU A 179 26.71 29.73 -21.22
N SER A 180 26.33 30.66 -20.36
CA SER A 180 26.15 32.08 -20.71
C SER A 180 27.40 32.95 -20.47
N GLU A 181 28.43 32.44 -19.79
CA GLU A 181 29.65 33.20 -19.47
C GLU A 181 30.80 33.09 -20.48
N ASP A 182 30.73 32.23 -21.51
CA ASP A 182 31.80 32.12 -22.53
C ASP A 182 31.70 33.16 -23.67
N GLY A 183 30.88 34.20 -23.49
CA GLY A 183 30.50 35.16 -24.54
C GLY A 183 31.03 36.59 -24.42
N GLN A 184 31.72 36.99 -23.35
CA GLN A 184 32.08 38.41 -23.17
C GLN A 184 33.36 38.63 -22.34
N GLN A 185 34.52 38.42 -22.94
CA GLN A 185 35.77 39.07 -22.49
C GLN A 185 35.96 40.39 -23.22
N ASP A 186 35.64 41.50 -22.54
CA ASP A 186 36.40 42.76 -22.60
C ASP A 186 35.80 43.79 -21.61
N GLY A 187 36.56 44.18 -20.58
CA GLY A 187 36.22 45.35 -19.75
C GLY A 187 36.70 45.31 -18.30
N GLU A 188 37.84 45.96 -18.06
CA GLU A 188 38.55 46.13 -16.78
C GLU A 188 37.75 46.60 -15.53
N LYS A 189 38.18 46.02 -14.39
CA LYS A 189 38.54 46.63 -13.07
C LYS A 189 37.49 46.92 -11.97
N GLN A 190 37.81 46.26 -10.84
CA GLN A 190 37.74 46.68 -9.44
C GLN A 190 36.37 46.69 -8.73
N LYS A 191 36.12 45.62 -7.96
CA LYS A 191 35.89 45.76 -6.51
C LYS A 191 36.23 44.47 -5.75
N SER A 192 37.11 44.63 -4.77
CA SER A 192 37.53 43.61 -3.82
C SER A 192 36.49 43.44 -2.70
N GLN A 193 36.54 42.28 -2.03
CA GLN A 193 35.80 41.83 -0.83
C GLN A 193 34.53 40.99 -1.09
N ASP A 194 34.70 39.72 -1.45
CA ASP A 194 33.73 38.67 -1.05
C ASP A 194 34.28 37.22 -1.14
N GLY A 195 35.54 36.99 -0.76
CA GLY A 195 36.18 35.66 -0.93
C GLY A 195 35.96 34.67 0.21
N SER A 196 35.53 35.13 1.39
CA SER A 196 35.48 34.29 2.60
C SER A 196 34.12 33.66 2.88
N GLN A 197 33.02 34.14 2.29
CA GLN A 197 31.69 33.54 2.49
C GLN A 197 31.42 32.36 1.55
N GLN A 198 32.11 32.31 0.40
CA GLN A 198 31.95 31.25 -0.60
C GLN A 198 32.75 29.97 -0.24
N GLU A 199 33.95 30.11 0.36
CA GLU A 199 34.73 28.95 0.84
C GLU A 199 34.08 28.27 2.06
N ASP A 200 33.52 29.05 3.00
CA ASP A 200 32.83 28.50 4.17
C ASP A 200 31.55 27.72 3.78
N GLN A 201 30.81 28.16 2.76
CA GLN A 201 29.63 27.43 2.25
C GLN A 201 30.00 26.14 1.50
N GLN A 202 31.10 26.15 0.73
CA GLN A 202 31.57 24.94 0.04
C GLN A 202 32.08 23.88 1.01
N GLN A 203 32.75 24.29 2.08
CA GLN A 203 33.26 23.36 3.08
C GLN A 203 32.12 22.73 3.91
N GLN A 204 31.06 23.49 4.19
CA GLN A 204 29.86 22.98 4.87
C GLN A 204 29.05 22.01 4.01
N GLN A 205 29.01 22.21 2.69
CA GLN A 205 28.38 21.26 1.76
C GLN A 205 29.17 19.95 1.60
N GLN A 206 30.51 20.02 1.60
CA GLN A 206 31.35 18.81 1.54
C GLN A 206 31.21 17.93 2.78
N ASP A 207 31.16 18.54 3.97
CA ASP A 207 30.98 17.80 5.22
C ASP A 207 29.59 17.13 5.30
N GLN A 208 28.54 17.75 4.74
CA GLN A 208 27.20 17.16 4.65
C GLN A 208 27.13 15.98 3.66
N GLN A 209 27.80 16.09 2.50
CA GLN A 209 27.85 15.00 1.53
C GLN A 209 28.62 13.78 2.06
N GLN A 210 29.68 14.01 2.82
CA GLN A 210 30.47 12.92 3.39
C GLN A 210 29.69 12.17 4.49
N GLN A 211 28.89 12.88 5.29
CA GLN A 211 27.99 12.26 6.27
C GLN A 211 26.85 11.44 5.63
N GLN A 212 26.35 11.84 4.47
CA GLN A 212 25.31 11.08 3.75
C GLN A 212 25.86 9.82 3.08
N GLN A 213 27.11 9.84 2.60
CA GLN A 213 27.75 8.65 2.03
C GLN A 213 28.01 7.56 3.07
N ASP A 214 28.43 7.94 4.28
CA ASP A 214 28.67 6.98 5.35
C ASP A 214 27.34 6.33 5.82
N GLN A 215 26.22 7.07 5.82
CA GLN A 215 24.90 6.51 6.15
C GLN A 215 24.36 5.54 5.09
N GLN A 216 24.64 5.77 3.80
CA GLN A 216 24.23 4.84 2.74
C GLN A 216 25.00 3.52 2.79
N GLN A 217 26.27 3.56 3.22
CA GLN A 217 27.10 2.36 3.28
C GLN A 217 26.68 1.41 4.42
N ASP A 218 26.23 1.96 5.55
CA ASP A 218 25.71 1.17 6.68
C ASP A 218 24.33 0.57 6.38
N GLN A 219 23.49 1.24 5.59
CA GLN A 219 22.18 0.69 5.16
C GLN A 219 22.33 -0.53 4.24
N GLN A 220 23.33 -0.51 3.36
CA GLN A 220 23.56 -1.59 2.39
C GLN A 220 24.04 -2.89 3.07
N GLN A 221 24.87 -2.79 4.11
CA GLN A 221 25.33 -3.97 4.87
C GLN A 221 24.22 -4.61 5.72
N ASN A 222 23.23 -3.83 6.15
CA ASN A 222 22.13 -4.34 6.98
C ASN A 222 21.02 -5.03 6.17
N GLN A 223 20.86 -4.68 4.89
CA GLN A 223 19.95 -5.37 3.97
C GLN A 223 20.41 -6.80 3.66
N GLU A 224 21.71 -7.03 3.44
CA GLU A 224 22.24 -8.38 3.17
C GLU A 224 22.11 -9.35 4.36
N ALA A 225 21.97 -8.83 5.59
CA ALA A 225 21.79 -9.65 6.80
C ALA A 225 20.34 -10.14 6.99
N ALA A 226 19.35 -9.40 6.49
CA ALA A 226 17.93 -9.70 6.66
C ALA A 226 17.42 -10.79 5.70
N GLU A 227 18.05 -10.94 4.53
CA GLU A 227 17.68 -11.98 3.55
C GLU A 227 18.04 -13.40 4.01
N ASN A 228 18.88 -13.56 5.04
CA ASN A 228 19.47 -14.85 5.43
C ASN A 228 18.71 -15.63 6.53
N SER A 229 17.52 -15.17 6.94
CA SER A 229 16.72 -15.80 8.02
C SER A 229 15.36 -16.36 7.57
N GLU A 230 15.27 -16.86 6.33
CA GLU A 230 14.01 -17.23 5.66
C GLU A 230 13.39 -18.58 6.07
N SER A 231 14.04 -19.39 6.91
CA SER A 231 13.58 -20.78 7.16
C SER A 231 13.06 -21.03 8.57
N SER A 232 11.74 -20.88 8.76
CA SER A 232 10.84 -21.54 9.74
C SER A 232 9.70 -20.53 9.99
N TYR A 233 8.40 -20.79 9.80
CA TYR A 233 7.56 -21.76 10.50
C TYR A 233 6.28 -21.99 9.66
N LEU A 234 6.05 -23.23 9.23
CA LEU A 234 4.80 -23.68 8.62
C LEU A 234 4.04 -24.52 9.65
N SER A 235 2.92 -24.01 10.20
CA SER A 235 1.73 -24.82 10.51
C SER A 235 0.56 -24.02 11.12
N LYS A 236 -0.65 -24.39 10.64
CA LYS A 236 -2.03 -24.13 11.11
C LYS A 236 -2.76 -22.88 10.58
N ASP A 237 -3.68 -23.15 9.65
CA ASP A 237 -4.93 -22.42 9.35
C ASP A 237 -4.88 -20.89 9.51
N ILE A 238 -4.03 -20.27 8.70
CA ILE A 238 -3.87 -18.82 8.64
C ILE A 238 -4.78 -18.30 7.50
N SER A 239 -5.70 -17.40 7.79
CA SER A 239 -6.56 -16.79 6.76
C SER A 239 -5.76 -15.79 5.90
N PRO A 240 -6.20 -15.45 4.67
CA PRO A 240 -5.56 -14.40 3.87
C PRO A 240 -5.37 -13.07 4.65
N GLU A 241 -6.34 -12.79 5.53
CA GLU A 241 -6.35 -11.67 6.48
C GLU A 241 -5.19 -11.73 7.48
N ASP A 242 -4.88 -12.91 8.03
CA ASP A 242 -3.78 -13.06 8.99
C ASP A 242 -2.41 -12.92 8.31
N ILE A 243 -2.29 -13.29 7.02
CA ILE A 243 -1.04 -13.18 6.25
C ILE A 243 -0.72 -11.72 5.92
N LEU A 244 -1.70 -10.93 5.47
CA LEU A 244 -1.48 -9.52 5.14
C LEU A 244 -1.19 -8.68 6.39
N ASN A 245 -1.93 -8.91 7.48
CA ASN A 245 -1.68 -8.21 8.75
C ASN A 245 -0.34 -8.60 9.39
N GLU A 246 0.18 -9.78 9.10
CA GLU A 246 1.50 -10.22 9.56
C GLU A 246 2.63 -9.72 8.65
N GLU A 247 2.39 -9.56 7.35
CA GLU A 247 3.35 -9.00 6.41
C GLU A 247 3.49 -7.49 6.57
N ALA A 248 2.39 -6.76 6.76
CA ALA A 248 2.41 -5.34 7.16
C ALA A 248 3.20 -5.17 8.47
N ARG A 249 2.95 -6.02 9.48
CA ARG A 249 3.73 -6.04 10.74
C ARG A 249 5.21 -6.45 10.56
N ARG A 250 5.55 -7.21 9.51
CA ARG A 250 6.94 -7.58 9.19
C ARG A 250 7.69 -6.46 8.49
N GLU A 251 7.04 -5.75 7.58
CA GLU A 251 7.61 -4.55 6.97
C GLU A 251 7.82 -3.45 8.02
N GLU A 252 6.88 -3.29 8.96
CA GLU A 252 7.03 -2.45 10.16
C GLU A 252 8.25 -2.85 11.00
N ALA A 253 8.43 -4.14 11.29
CA ALA A 253 9.55 -4.62 12.10
C ALA A 253 10.92 -4.42 11.43
N VAL A 254 11.01 -4.62 10.11
CA VAL A 254 12.24 -4.39 9.34
C VAL A 254 12.63 -2.91 9.36
N GLN A 255 11.66 -2.00 9.25
CA GLN A 255 11.91 -0.55 9.30
C GLN A 255 12.23 -0.04 10.71
N LEU A 256 11.64 -0.64 11.76
CA LEU A 256 11.93 -0.27 13.16
C LEU A 256 13.35 -0.66 13.59
N ILE A 257 13.89 -1.75 13.03
CA ILE A 257 15.31 -2.12 13.18
C ILE A 257 16.21 -1.08 12.49
N ILE A 258 15.82 -0.61 11.31
CA ILE A 258 16.55 0.45 10.58
C ILE A 258 16.52 1.78 11.35
N SER A 259 15.40 2.14 11.98
CA SER A 259 15.29 3.38 12.75
C SER A 259 15.96 3.31 14.14
N SER A 260 15.90 2.16 14.83
CA SER A 260 16.49 1.98 16.18
C SER A 260 18.00 1.74 16.18
N GLY A 261 18.58 1.30 15.06
CA GLY A 261 20.03 1.19 14.88
C GLY A 261 20.79 2.52 14.88
N SER A 262 20.08 3.66 14.85
CA SER A 262 20.67 5.01 14.90
C SER A 262 20.83 5.58 16.33
N GLY A 263 20.55 4.80 17.37
CA GLY A 263 20.36 5.31 18.74
C GLY A 263 21.02 4.51 19.86
N GLU A 264 22.27 4.06 19.73
CA GLU A 264 23.09 3.72 20.91
C GLU A 264 24.43 4.46 20.86
N THR A 265 24.43 5.74 21.26
CA THR A 265 25.66 6.35 21.75
C THR A 265 26.00 5.69 23.08
N VAL A 266 26.98 4.80 23.04
CA VAL A 266 27.62 4.24 24.23
C VAL A 266 28.18 5.39 25.07
N ASP A 267 27.50 5.71 26.17
CA ASP A 267 28.07 6.49 27.27
C ASP A 267 29.32 5.75 27.76
N LYS A 268 30.50 6.25 27.37
CA LYS A 268 31.76 5.88 28.01
C LYS A 268 32.06 6.93 29.07
N ASP A 269 31.57 6.65 30.27
CA ASP A 269 32.15 7.16 31.51
C ASP A 269 33.61 6.70 31.61
N TRP A 270 34.57 7.57 31.27
CA TRP A 270 35.84 7.79 31.98
C TRP A 270 36.68 8.93 31.35
#